data_AF-A0A3C0TBX1-F1
#
_entry.id   AF-A0A3C0TBX1-F1
#
_cell.length_a   1.000
_cell.length_b   1.000
_cell.length_c   1.000
_cell.angle_alpha   90.00
_cell.angle_beta   90.00
_cell.angle_gamma   90.00
#
_symmetry.space_group_name_H-M   'P 1'
#
loop_
_entity.id
_entity.type
_entity.pdbx_description
1 polymer ?
#
loop_
_entity_poly.entity_id
_entity_poly.type
_entity_poly.pdbx_seq_one_letter_code
_entity_poly.pdbx_strand_id
1 'polypeptide(L)' 'MTGLGMSVVRAIVQQHNGGIEVESNAGQGTRFEVYLPTTPGSTG' A
#
# COMPACT_ATOMS: atom_id res chain seq x y z
N MET A 1 -6.33 0.03 15.52
CA MET A 1 -4.86 0.15 15.66
C MET A 1 -4.32 1.00 14.53
N THR A 2 -4.28 2.31 14.70
CA THR A 2 -3.51 3.20 13.82
C THR A 2 -2.06 3.21 14.33
N GLY A 3 -1.46 2.03 14.38
CA GLY A 3 -0.13 1.82 14.94
C GLY A 3 0.94 2.32 13.99
N LEU A 4 2.05 2.80 14.55
CA LEU A 4 3.30 3.24 13.91
C LEU A 4 3.70 2.48 12.63
N GLY A 5 3.32 1.20 12.48
CA GLY A 5 3.52 0.42 11.25
C GLY A 5 2.85 1.01 10.01
N MET A 6 1.63 1.56 10.11
CA MET A 6 0.94 2.11 8.93
C MET A 6 1.56 3.40 8.42
N SER A 7 2.15 4.22 9.30
CA SER A 7 2.94 5.38 8.88
C SER A 7 4.19 4.98 8.12
N VAL A 8 4.87 3.90 8.53
CA VAL A 8 6.05 3.38 7.83
C VAL A 8 5.67 2.85 6.45
N VAL A 9 4.60 2.04 6.36
CA VAL A 9 4.13 1.51 5.08
C VAL A 9 3.74 2.65 4.14
N ARG A 10 3.00 3.66 4.61
CA ARG A 10 2.65 4.85 3.80
C ARG A 10 3.90 5.58 3.30
N ALA A 11 4.90 5.77 4.15
CA ALA A 11 6.15 6.43 3.78
C ALA A 11 6.94 5.65 2.72
N ILE A 12 6.99 4.31 2.82
CA ILE A 12 7.64 3.45 1.82
C ILE A 12 6.89 3.55 0.50
N VAL A 13 5.58 3.34 0.50
CA VAL A 13 4.76 3.34 -0.72
C VAL A 13 4.84 4.70 -1.44
N GLN A 14 4.80 5.82 -0.71
CA GLN A 14 4.99 7.15 -1.29
C GLN A 14 6.38 7.35 -1.91
N GLN A 15 7.45 6.89 -1.24
CA GLN A 15 8.81 6.98 -1.79
C GLN A 15 8.96 6.21 -3.10
N HIS A 16 8.17 5.14 -3.29
CA HIS A 16 8.14 4.37 -4.53
C HIS A 16 7.11 4.89 -5.56
N ASN A 17 6.51 6.07 -5.34
CA ASN A 17 5.45 6.63 -6.18
C ASN A 17 4.24 5.67 -6.34
N GLY A 18 3.99 4.85 -5.33
CA GLY A 18 2.87 3.94 -5.25
C GLY A 18 1.68 4.50 -4.47
N GLY A 19 0.66 3.67 -4.29
CA GLY A 19 -0.55 3.96 -3.51
C GLY A 19 -0.88 2.84 -2.52
N ILE A 20 -1.62 3.19 -1.45
CA ILE A 20 -2.17 2.22 -0.49
C ILE A 20 -3.62 2.55 -0.19
N GLU A 21 -4.49 1.55 -0.31
CA GLU A 21 -5.91 1.61 0.04
C GLU A 21 -6.21 0.65 1.21
N VAL A 22 -7.11 1.07 2.08
CA VAL A 22 -7.46 0.31 3.28
C VAL A 22 -8.97 0.24 3.39
N GLU A 23 -9.48 -0.98 3.31
CA GLU A 23 -10.89 -1.29 3.51
C GLU A 23 -11.04 -2.10 4.79
N SER A 24 -11.84 -1.61 5.73
CA SER A 24 -12.08 -2.35 6.98
C SER A 24 -13.58 -2.44 7.22
N ASN A 25 -14.06 -3.67 7.36
CA ASN A 25 -15.45 -3.95 7.66
C ASN A 25 -15.54 -4.59 9.05
N ALA A 26 -16.33 -4.00 9.96
CA ALA A 26 -16.48 -4.50 11.31
C ALA A 26 -16.97 -5.96 11.30
N GLY A 27 -16.26 -6.85 11.98
CA GLY A 27 -16.56 -8.29 12.00
C GLY A 27 -16.11 -9.10 10.77
N GLN A 28 -15.59 -8.46 9.72
CA GLN A 28 -15.06 -9.15 8.52
C GLN A 28 -13.54 -8.98 8.34
N GLY A 29 -12.91 -8.15 9.17
CA GLY A 29 -11.47 -7.90 9.12
C GLY A 29 -11.12 -6.66 8.31
N THR A 30 -9.83 -6.57 7.96
CA THR A 30 -9.26 -5.42 7.25
C THR A 30 -8.46 -5.90 6.06
N ARG A 31 -8.72 -5.31 4.90
CA ARG A 31 -8.00 -5.52 3.65
C ARG A 31 -7.13 -4.29 3.37
N PHE A 32 -5.89 -4.54 3.01
CA PHE A 32 -4.92 -3.54 2.60
C PHE A 32 -4.50 -3.84 1.17
N GLU A 33 -4.60 -2.86 0.29
CA GLU A 33 -4.19 -2.98 -1.10
C GLU A 33 -3.04 -2.01 -1.37
N VAL A 34 -1.95 -2.53 -1.92
CA VAL A 34 -0.74 -1.76 -2.21
C VAL A 34 -0.46 -1.83 -3.70
N TYR A 35 -0.28 -0.66 -4.29
CA TYR A 35 -0.04 -0.48 -5.72
C TYR A 35 1.34 0.17 -5.89
N LEU A 36 2.18 -0.41 -6.75
CA LEU A 36 3.49 0.14 -7.08
C LEU A 36 3.59 0.29 -8.61
N PRO A 37 4.19 1.37 -9.10
CA PRO A 37 4.43 1.53 -10.53
C PRO A 37 5.36 0.41 -11.01
N THR A 38 4.98 -0.25 -12.10
CA THR A 38 5.86 -1.18 -12.78
C THR A 38 6.92 -0.38 -13.54
N THR A 39 8.15 -0.86 -13.54
CA THR A 39 9.11 -0.36 -14.52
C THR A 39 8.54 -0.65 -15.91
N PRO A 40 8.54 0.33 -16.85
CA PRO A 40 8.19 0.03 -18.23
C PRO A 40 9.08 -1.14 -18.65
N GLY A 41 8.43 -2.26 -18.99
CA GLY A 41 9.13 -3.50 -19.26
C GLY A 41 10.24 -3.23 -20.26
N SER A 42 11.45 -3.69 -19.95
CA SER A 42 12.46 -3.91 -20.97
C SER A 42 11.89 -4.98 -21.90
N THR A 43 11.08 -4.56 -22.86
CA THR A 43 10.76 -5.33 -24.05
C THR A 43 12.06 -5.34 -24.87
N GLY A 44 12.92 -6.30 -24.55
CA GLY A 44 13.99 -6.74 -25.45
C GLY A 44 13.42 -7.64 -26.52
#